data_AF-A0A7J7Y251-F1
#
_entry.id   AF-A0A7J7Y251-F1
#
_cell.length_a   1.000
_cell.length_b   1.000
_cell.length_c   1.000
_cell.angle_alpha   90.00
_cell.angle_beta   90.00
_cell.angle_gamma   90.00
#
_symmetry.space_group_name_H-M   'P 1'
#
loop_
_entity.id
_entity.type
_entity.pdbx_description
1 polymer ?
#
loop_
_entity_poly.entity_id
_entity_poly.type
_entity_poly.pdbx_seq_one_letter_code
_entity_poly.pdbx_strand_id
1 'polypeptide(L)'
;MRPEALLLYLTLLHCAGAGFPEDSEPISISHGNYTKQYPVFVGHKPGRNSTQRHRLDIQMIMIMNRTLYIAARDHIYTVDIDTSHTEEIYCSKKLTWKSKQADVDTCRMKGKHKDECHNFIKVILKKNDETLFVCGTNAFNPSCRNYKMDTLEPFGDELSGMARCPYDAKHANIALFADGKLYSATVTDFLAIDAVIYRSFGDRPTLRTVKHDSKWLKEPYFVQAVDYGDYIYFFFREIAVEYNTMGKVVFPRVAQVCKNDMGGSQRVLEKQWTSFLKARLNCSVPGDSHFYFNILQAVTDVIRINGRDVVLATFSTPYNSIPGSAVCAYDMLDIANVFTGRFKEQKSPDSTWTPVPDERVPKPRYIQNMLFCCC
;
A
#
# COMPACT_ATOMS: atom_id res chain seq x y z
N MET A 1 -29.92 57.05 -2.14
CA MET A 1 -29.41 55.76 -2.63
C MET A 1 -29.84 54.70 -1.62
N ARG A 2 -30.58 53.67 -2.07
CA ARG A 2 -31.39 52.79 -1.21
C ARG A 2 -30.52 51.86 -0.34
N PRO A 3 -30.83 51.69 0.95
CA PRO A 3 -30.09 50.82 1.88
C PRO A 3 -30.14 49.32 1.52
N GLU A 4 -31.07 48.92 0.66
CA GLU A 4 -31.19 47.54 0.16
C GLU A 4 -30.04 47.13 -0.77
N ALA A 5 -29.42 48.09 -1.47
CA ALA A 5 -28.26 47.80 -2.32
C ALA A 5 -26.99 47.49 -1.50
N LEU A 6 -26.89 48.02 -0.27
CA LEU A 6 -25.76 47.74 0.62
C LEU A 6 -25.84 46.33 1.21
N LEU A 7 -27.04 45.84 1.52
CA LEU A 7 -27.26 44.49 2.07
C LEU A 7 -26.97 43.40 1.03
N LEU A 8 -27.33 43.65 -0.24
CA LEU A 8 -26.99 42.79 -1.38
C LEU A 8 -25.47 42.77 -1.65
N TYR A 9 -24.79 43.90 -1.49
CA TYR A 9 -23.33 43.94 -1.60
C TYR A 9 -22.64 43.20 -0.44
N LEU A 10 -23.14 43.32 0.79
CA LEU A 10 -22.58 42.62 1.96
C LEU A 10 -22.81 41.10 1.95
N THR A 11 -23.92 40.64 1.35
CA THR A 11 -24.17 39.20 1.14
C THR A 11 -23.34 38.63 -0.01
N LEU A 12 -23.14 39.39 -1.10
CA LEU A 12 -22.22 39.01 -2.19
C LEU A 12 -20.74 39.03 -1.75
N LEU A 13 -20.33 39.94 -0.85
CA LEU A 13 -18.98 39.96 -0.28
C LEU A 13 -18.73 38.83 0.73
N HIS A 14 -19.76 38.33 1.44
CA HIS A 14 -19.61 37.14 2.29
C HIS A 14 -19.39 35.85 1.49
N CYS A 15 -19.78 35.81 0.21
CA CYS A 15 -19.46 34.71 -0.70
C CYS A 15 -18.09 34.86 -1.38
N ALA A 16 -17.38 35.98 -1.19
CA ALA A 16 -16.11 36.26 -1.87
C ALA A 16 -14.87 35.98 -0.99
N GLY A 17 -15.05 35.59 0.27
CA GLY A 17 -13.98 35.00 1.09
C GLY A 17 -13.98 33.50 0.89
N ALA A 18 -13.13 32.98 0.00
CA ALA A 18 -12.94 31.54 -0.16
C ALA A 18 -12.25 30.96 1.09
N GLY A 19 -13.03 30.75 2.16
CA GLY A 19 -12.59 30.03 3.34
C GLY A 19 -12.27 28.58 3.00
N PHE A 20 -11.52 27.91 3.88
CA PHE A 20 -11.34 26.47 3.77
C PHE A 20 -12.72 25.78 3.79
N PRO A 21 -13.01 24.80 2.90
CA PRO A 21 -14.33 24.19 2.79
C PRO A 21 -14.83 23.65 4.14
N GLU A 22 -16.09 23.91 4.47
CA GLU A 22 -16.75 23.38 5.66
C GLU A 22 -17.22 21.93 5.42
N ASP A 23 -17.22 21.11 6.47
CA ASP A 23 -17.69 19.73 6.39
C ASP A 23 -19.19 19.68 6.04
N SER A 24 -19.55 18.91 5.02
CA SER A 24 -20.94 18.72 4.63
C SER A 24 -21.68 17.77 5.57
N GLU A 25 -22.93 18.07 5.88
CA GLU A 25 -23.79 17.18 6.66
C GLU A 25 -24.27 15.96 5.85
N PRO A 26 -24.26 14.75 6.43
CA PRO A 26 -24.77 13.56 5.76
C PRO A 26 -26.30 13.57 5.66
N ILE A 27 -26.84 12.99 4.60
CA ILE A 27 -28.30 12.83 4.41
C ILE A 27 -28.90 11.90 5.49
N SER A 28 -28.14 10.90 5.96
CA SER A 28 -28.60 9.90 6.93
C SER A 28 -27.49 9.47 7.88
N ILE A 29 -27.82 9.24 9.16
CA ILE A 29 -26.90 8.78 10.20
C ILE A 29 -27.38 7.46 10.80
N SER A 30 -26.54 6.43 10.77
CA SER A 30 -26.80 5.12 11.37
C SER A 30 -26.01 4.94 12.66
N HIS A 31 -26.70 4.97 13.81
CA HIS A 31 -26.06 4.82 15.12
C HIS A 31 -25.84 3.35 15.51
N GLY A 32 -25.00 3.12 16.53
CA GLY A 32 -24.68 1.80 17.08
C GLY A 32 -25.89 0.95 17.50
N ASN A 33 -26.99 1.59 17.90
CA ASN A 33 -28.23 0.89 18.22
C ASN A 33 -28.82 0.14 17.01
N TYR A 34 -28.63 0.68 15.80
CA TYR A 34 -29.04 0.04 14.56
C TYR A 34 -27.95 -0.92 14.04
N THR A 35 -26.68 -0.50 14.02
CA THR A 35 -25.62 -1.30 13.39
C THR A 35 -25.18 -2.53 14.19
N LYS A 36 -25.48 -2.59 15.50
CA LYS A 36 -25.16 -3.76 16.34
C LYS A 36 -25.87 -5.06 15.93
N GLN A 37 -26.93 -4.96 15.13
CA GLN A 37 -27.68 -6.13 14.64
C GLN A 37 -27.05 -6.77 13.40
N TYR A 38 -26.04 -6.13 12.80
CA TYR A 38 -25.39 -6.69 11.62
C TYR A 38 -24.62 -7.96 11.95
N PRO A 39 -24.62 -8.96 11.05
CA PRO A 39 -23.93 -10.21 11.31
C PRO A 39 -22.43 -10.02 11.53
N VAL A 40 -21.88 -10.71 12.53
CA VAL A 40 -20.47 -10.57 12.92
C VAL A 40 -19.74 -11.90 12.82
N PHE A 41 -18.54 -11.87 12.23
CA PHE A 41 -17.61 -12.98 12.25
C PHE A 41 -16.68 -12.88 13.46
N VAL A 42 -16.64 -13.93 14.29
CA VAL A 42 -15.75 -14.03 15.46
C VAL A 42 -14.89 -15.30 15.49
N GLY A 43 -14.84 -16.05 14.38
CA GLY A 43 -13.96 -17.22 14.23
C GLY A 43 -14.52 -18.55 14.72
N HIS A 44 -15.79 -18.60 15.12
CA HIS A 44 -16.44 -19.84 15.55
C HIS A 44 -16.82 -20.75 14.38
N LYS A 45 -16.87 -22.05 14.64
CA LYS A 45 -17.49 -23.04 13.76
C LYS A 45 -18.92 -23.31 14.25
N PRO A 46 -19.86 -23.70 13.35
CA PRO A 46 -21.20 -24.08 13.75
C PRO A 46 -21.17 -25.16 14.84
N GLY A 47 -22.03 -25.04 15.86
CA GLY A 47 -22.18 -26.03 16.94
C GLY A 47 -21.09 -26.00 18.03
N ARG A 48 -20.11 -25.09 17.97
CA ARG A 48 -19.12 -24.90 19.05
C ARG A 48 -19.35 -23.59 19.79
N ASN A 49 -20.11 -23.64 20.88
CA ASN A 49 -20.25 -22.55 21.83
C ASN A 49 -19.07 -22.52 22.81
N SER A 50 -17.86 -22.23 22.32
CA SER A 50 -16.76 -21.93 23.22
C SER A 50 -16.94 -20.51 23.75
N THR A 51 -17.05 -20.35 25.07
CA THR A 51 -17.11 -19.05 25.73
C THR A 51 -15.76 -18.35 25.79
N GLN A 52 -14.66 -19.06 25.52
CA GLN A 52 -13.31 -18.51 25.59
C GLN A 52 -12.92 -17.87 24.25
N ARG A 53 -13.08 -16.55 24.18
CA ARG A 53 -12.71 -15.74 23.00
C ARG A 53 -11.26 -15.29 23.11
N HIS A 54 -10.40 -15.85 22.27
CA HIS A 54 -9.07 -15.28 22.04
C HIS A 54 -9.15 -14.21 20.94
N ARG A 55 -8.32 -13.16 21.05
CA ARG A 55 -8.19 -12.17 19.98
C ARG A 55 -7.74 -12.86 18.69
N LEU A 56 -8.43 -12.60 17.58
CA LEU A 56 -8.12 -13.16 16.28
C LEU A 56 -6.89 -12.50 15.64
N ASP A 57 -6.66 -11.22 15.94
CA ASP A 57 -5.60 -10.40 15.34
C ASP A 57 -5.65 -10.44 13.80
N ILE A 58 -6.81 -10.08 13.25
CA ILE A 58 -7.07 -10.01 11.81
C ILE A 58 -6.10 -9.01 11.17
N GLN A 59 -5.45 -9.43 10.08
CA GLN A 59 -4.48 -8.64 9.34
C GLN A 59 -5.07 -8.05 8.06
N MET A 60 -5.82 -8.85 7.31
CA MET A 60 -6.48 -8.43 6.07
C MET A 60 -7.62 -9.38 5.72
N ILE A 61 -8.55 -8.87 4.90
CA ILE A 61 -9.63 -9.65 4.32
C ILE A 61 -9.58 -9.53 2.80
N MET A 62 -9.99 -10.58 2.10
CA MET A 62 -10.13 -10.55 0.65
C MET A 62 -11.21 -11.51 0.18
N ILE A 63 -11.85 -11.18 -0.93
CA ILE A 63 -12.84 -12.04 -1.57
C ILE A 63 -12.19 -12.63 -2.81
N MET A 64 -12.21 -13.95 -2.93
CA MET A 64 -11.87 -14.65 -4.17
C MET A 64 -13.04 -15.55 -4.54
N ASN A 65 -13.57 -15.38 -5.75
CA ASN A 65 -14.81 -16.03 -6.16
C ASN A 65 -15.95 -15.69 -5.18
N ARG A 66 -16.61 -16.68 -4.57
CA ARG A 66 -17.70 -16.49 -3.59
C ARG A 66 -17.26 -16.77 -2.14
N THR A 67 -15.95 -16.78 -1.90
CA THR A 67 -15.36 -17.08 -0.58
C THR A 67 -14.65 -15.84 -0.03
N LEU A 68 -15.02 -15.43 1.18
CA LEU A 68 -14.31 -14.44 1.97
C LEU A 68 -13.18 -15.11 2.75
N TYR A 69 -11.94 -14.69 2.51
CA TYR A 69 -10.76 -15.11 3.24
C TYR A 69 -10.39 -14.05 4.29
N ILE A 70 -10.13 -14.50 5.52
CA ILE A 70 -9.78 -13.66 6.66
C ILE A 70 -8.42 -14.11 7.17
N ALA A 71 -7.37 -13.38 6.80
CA ALA A 71 -6.00 -13.63 7.21
C ALA A 71 -5.76 -13.04 8.60
N ALA A 72 -5.22 -13.84 9.50
CA ALA A 72 -5.12 -13.52 10.92
C ALA A 72 -3.85 -14.09 11.54
N ARG A 73 -3.72 -14.03 12.87
CA ARG A 73 -2.64 -14.72 13.58
C ARG A 73 -2.85 -16.23 13.53
N ASP A 74 -1.80 -16.94 13.11
CA ASP A 74 -1.67 -18.40 12.97
C ASP A 74 -2.67 -19.07 12.00
N HIS A 75 -3.59 -18.31 11.40
CA HIS A 75 -4.77 -18.84 10.74
C HIS A 75 -5.19 -18.04 9.51
N ILE A 76 -5.83 -18.74 8.58
CA ILE A 76 -6.73 -18.13 7.58
C ILE A 76 -8.10 -18.78 7.76
N TYR A 77 -9.11 -17.96 7.99
CA TYR A 77 -10.51 -18.40 8.05
C TYR A 77 -11.17 -18.15 6.71
N THR A 78 -12.11 -19.00 6.35
CA THR A 78 -12.94 -18.80 5.16
C THR A 78 -14.40 -18.76 5.55
N VAL A 79 -15.15 -17.89 4.88
CA VAL A 79 -16.61 -17.77 4.97
C VAL A 79 -17.15 -17.93 3.57
N ASP A 80 -18.12 -18.81 3.41
CA ASP A 80 -18.89 -18.91 2.18
C ASP A 80 -19.96 -17.81 2.20
N ILE A 81 -19.86 -16.88 1.27
CA ILE A 81 -20.65 -15.64 1.27
C ILE A 81 -22.13 -15.96 1.01
N ASP A 82 -22.41 -17.01 0.24
CA ASP A 82 -23.76 -17.31 -0.23
C ASP A 82 -24.60 -18.05 0.80
N THR A 83 -23.96 -18.78 1.70
CA THR A 83 -24.63 -19.63 2.69
C THR A 83 -24.68 -18.98 4.08
N SER A 84 -24.10 -17.80 4.24
CA SER A 84 -24.04 -17.06 5.50
C SER A 84 -25.28 -16.19 5.71
N HIS A 85 -26.35 -16.77 6.26
CA HIS A 85 -27.63 -16.07 6.51
C HIS A 85 -28.01 -15.94 8.00
N THR A 86 -27.11 -16.29 8.92
CA THR A 86 -27.36 -16.26 10.37
C THR A 86 -26.83 -14.97 11.02
N GLU A 87 -27.30 -14.66 12.24
CA GLU A 87 -26.81 -13.49 13.01
C GLU A 87 -25.30 -13.57 13.32
N GLU A 88 -24.77 -14.78 13.51
CA GLU A 88 -23.34 -15.01 13.61
C GLU A 88 -22.81 -15.56 12.28
N ILE A 89 -21.72 -14.97 11.78
CA ILE A 89 -21.03 -15.47 10.58
C ILE A 89 -20.08 -16.58 11.01
N TYR A 90 -20.30 -17.78 10.49
CA TYR A 90 -19.52 -18.96 10.84
C TYR A 90 -18.36 -19.24 9.89
N CYS A 91 -17.28 -19.77 10.45
CA CYS A 91 -16.13 -20.27 9.71
C CYS A 91 -16.47 -21.58 8.99
N SER A 92 -16.31 -21.58 7.66
CA SER A 92 -16.47 -22.75 6.81
C SER A 92 -15.23 -23.65 6.88
N LYS A 93 -14.11 -23.22 6.30
CA LYS A 93 -12.80 -23.88 6.39
C LYS A 93 -11.79 -23.02 7.14
N LYS A 94 -10.82 -23.68 7.79
CA LYS A 94 -9.77 -23.03 8.58
C LYS A 94 -8.40 -23.62 8.24
N LEU A 95 -7.52 -22.78 7.71
CA LEU A 95 -6.09 -23.06 7.57
C LEU A 95 -5.40 -22.76 8.91
N THR A 96 -4.48 -23.63 9.32
CA THR A 96 -3.65 -23.40 10.52
C THR A 96 -2.17 -23.50 10.16
N TRP A 97 -1.43 -22.42 10.42
CA TRP A 97 0.01 -22.34 10.22
C TRP A 97 0.64 -21.54 11.35
N LYS A 98 1.03 -22.24 12.41
CA LYS A 98 1.76 -21.69 13.55
C LYS A 98 3.27 -21.69 13.29
N SER A 99 3.98 -20.75 13.90
CA SER A 99 5.45 -20.79 13.97
C SER A 99 5.94 -22.03 14.70
N LYS A 100 7.11 -22.52 14.30
CA LYS A 100 7.81 -23.58 15.04
C LYS A 100 8.32 -23.01 16.36
N GLN A 101 8.39 -23.83 17.41
CA GLN A 101 8.83 -23.36 18.73
C GLN A 101 10.23 -22.73 18.69
N ALA A 102 11.15 -23.30 17.89
CA ALA A 102 12.49 -22.73 17.70
C ALA A 102 12.50 -21.32 17.11
N ASP A 103 11.58 -21.00 16.18
CA ASP A 103 11.44 -19.63 15.64
C ASP A 103 10.90 -18.67 16.71
N VAL A 104 9.91 -19.12 17.50
CA VAL A 104 9.33 -18.35 18.62
C VAL A 104 10.39 -18.04 19.68
N ASP A 105 11.20 -19.03 20.05
CA ASP A 105 12.27 -18.86 21.03
C ASP A 105 13.33 -17.89 20.50
N THR A 106 13.72 -18.02 19.22
CA THR A 106 14.65 -17.10 18.56
C THR A 106 14.13 -15.67 18.53
N CYS A 107 12.84 -15.48 18.22
CA CYS A 107 12.18 -14.18 18.24
C CYS A 107 12.25 -13.52 19.62
N ARG A 108 11.97 -14.29 20.69
CA ARG A 108 12.05 -13.81 22.07
C ARG A 108 13.47 -13.52 22.52
N MET A 109 14.44 -14.35 22.13
CA MET A 109 15.86 -14.11 22.40
C MET A 109 16.35 -12.80 21.79
N LYS A 110 15.77 -12.38 20.66
CA LYS A 110 16.02 -11.06 20.04
C LYS A 110 15.27 -9.89 20.69
N GLY A 111 14.60 -10.11 21.84
CA GLY A 111 13.97 -9.07 22.64
C GLY A 111 12.56 -8.66 22.22
N LYS A 112 11.89 -9.42 21.34
CA LYS A 112 10.50 -9.13 20.93
C LYS A 112 9.49 -9.64 21.96
N HIS A 113 8.33 -8.97 22.04
CA HIS A 113 7.30 -9.35 23.00
C HIS A 113 6.65 -10.68 22.63
N LYS A 114 6.15 -11.39 23.65
CA LYS A 114 5.46 -12.69 23.49
C LYS A 114 4.35 -12.62 22.44
N ASP A 115 3.55 -11.56 22.45
CA ASP A 115 2.40 -11.41 21.57
C ASP A 115 2.79 -11.10 20.11
N GLU A 116 4.03 -10.65 19.88
CA GLU A 116 4.55 -10.35 18.54
C GLU A 116 5.24 -11.58 17.90
N CYS A 117 5.69 -12.54 18.72
CA CYS A 117 6.38 -13.76 18.28
C CYS A 117 5.40 -14.87 17.86
N HIS A 118 4.51 -14.55 16.92
CA HIS A 118 3.57 -15.48 16.29
C HIS A 118 3.64 -15.39 14.76
N ASN A 119 2.94 -16.29 14.06
CA ASN A 119 2.85 -16.21 12.61
C ASN A 119 1.63 -15.38 12.19
N PHE A 120 1.83 -14.11 11.86
CA PHE A 120 0.74 -13.27 11.34
C PHE A 120 0.72 -13.35 9.82
N ILE A 121 -0.41 -13.76 9.24
CA ILE A 121 -0.54 -13.88 7.79
C ILE A 121 -0.67 -12.47 7.18
N LYS A 122 0.29 -12.08 6.34
CA LYS A 122 0.41 -10.72 5.78
C LYS A 122 0.35 -10.69 4.25
N VAL A 123 0.38 -11.86 3.61
CA VAL A 123 0.21 -12.02 2.17
C VAL A 123 -0.70 -13.20 1.93
N ILE A 124 -1.76 -12.98 1.15
CA ILE A 124 -2.61 -14.03 0.59
C ILE A 124 -2.95 -13.60 -0.83
N LEU A 125 -2.58 -14.42 -1.81
CA LEU A 125 -2.78 -14.13 -3.23
C LEU A 125 -3.26 -15.37 -3.97
N LYS A 126 -4.16 -15.20 -4.93
CA LYS A 126 -4.48 -16.22 -5.92
C LYS A 126 -3.32 -16.30 -6.91
N LYS A 127 -2.56 -17.39 -6.89
CA LYS A 127 -1.45 -17.60 -7.82
C LYS A 127 -1.95 -18.13 -9.17
N ASN A 128 -2.92 -19.03 -9.12
CA ASN A 128 -3.68 -19.58 -10.24
C ASN A 128 -5.02 -20.12 -9.70
N ASP A 129 -5.81 -20.80 -10.53
CA ASP A 129 -7.14 -21.30 -10.15
C ASP A 129 -7.15 -22.37 -9.05
N GLU A 130 -6.02 -23.02 -8.79
CA GLU A 130 -5.91 -24.12 -7.82
C GLU A 130 -5.01 -23.78 -6.63
N THR A 131 -4.22 -22.70 -6.72
CA THR A 131 -3.13 -22.40 -5.79
C THR A 131 -3.28 -21.03 -5.13
N LEU A 132 -3.27 -21.04 -3.80
CA LEU A 132 -3.04 -19.87 -2.96
C LEU A 132 -1.56 -19.75 -2.63
N PHE A 133 -1.02 -18.55 -2.81
CA PHE A 133 0.29 -18.18 -2.29
C PHE A 133 0.11 -17.38 -1.01
N VAL A 134 0.69 -17.87 0.08
CA VAL A 134 0.51 -17.31 1.42
C VAL A 134 1.85 -17.04 2.05
N CYS A 135 2.04 -15.86 2.65
CA CYS A 135 3.18 -15.56 3.49
C CYS A 135 2.76 -15.03 4.86
N GLY A 136 3.56 -15.36 5.87
CA GLY A 136 3.38 -14.87 7.22
C GLY A 136 4.69 -14.41 7.85
N THR A 137 4.58 -13.58 8.90
CA THR A 137 5.72 -13.03 9.64
C THR A 137 6.55 -14.11 10.32
N ASN A 138 5.92 -15.27 10.62
CA ASN A 138 6.50 -16.44 11.23
C ASN A 138 7.48 -16.11 12.38
N ALA A 139 7.00 -15.37 13.38
CA ALA A 139 7.78 -14.91 14.53
C ALA A 139 9.08 -14.19 14.13
N PHE A 140 8.96 -13.11 13.34
CA PHE A 140 10.10 -12.35 12.82
C PHE A 140 11.10 -13.22 12.02
N ASN A 141 10.59 -14.23 11.32
CA ASN A 141 11.34 -15.04 10.35
C ASN A 141 10.47 -15.29 9.11
N PRO A 142 10.18 -14.25 8.30
CA PRO A 142 9.16 -14.30 7.27
C PRO A 142 9.30 -15.48 6.33
N SER A 143 8.17 -16.12 6.06
CA SER A 143 8.11 -17.35 5.28
C SER A 143 6.89 -17.36 4.37
N CYS A 144 6.97 -18.10 3.25
CA CYS A 144 5.91 -18.26 2.27
C CYS A 144 5.67 -19.74 1.93
N ARG A 145 4.41 -20.11 1.64
CA ARG A 145 3.99 -21.46 1.25
C ARG A 145 2.92 -21.39 0.16
N ASN A 146 2.85 -22.45 -0.65
CA ASN A 146 1.71 -22.67 -1.55
C ASN A 146 0.68 -23.56 -0.84
N TYR A 147 -0.60 -23.25 -1.04
CA TYR A 147 -1.73 -23.99 -0.50
C TYR A 147 -2.71 -24.33 -1.61
N LYS A 148 -3.32 -25.51 -1.55
CA LYS A 148 -4.41 -25.85 -2.46
C LYS A 148 -5.66 -25.05 -2.09
N MET A 149 -6.34 -24.46 -3.07
CA MET A 149 -7.53 -23.63 -2.85
C MET A 149 -8.71 -24.40 -2.27
N ASP A 150 -8.84 -25.68 -2.61
CA ASP A 150 -9.95 -26.55 -2.22
C ASP A 150 -9.82 -27.08 -0.79
N THR A 151 -8.65 -27.61 -0.42
CA THR A 151 -8.42 -28.24 0.90
C THR A 151 -7.77 -27.30 1.91
N LEU A 152 -7.14 -26.21 1.46
CA LEU A 152 -6.28 -25.33 2.27
C LEU A 152 -5.10 -26.08 2.91
N GLU A 153 -4.63 -27.16 2.27
CA GLU A 153 -3.44 -27.90 2.67
C GLU A 153 -2.19 -27.36 1.97
N PRO A 154 -1.05 -27.28 2.69
CA PRO A 154 0.19 -26.83 2.09
C PRO A 154 0.77 -27.89 1.15
N PHE A 155 1.45 -27.45 0.10
CA PHE A 155 2.20 -28.34 -0.78
C PHE A 155 3.48 -27.69 -1.31
N GLY A 156 4.43 -28.53 -1.70
CA GLY A 156 5.77 -28.09 -2.08
C GLY A 156 6.58 -27.58 -0.90
N ASP A 157 7.77 -27.05 -1.20
CA ASP A 157 8.70 -26.57 -0.19
C ASP A 157 8.32 -25.18 0.34
N GLU A 158 8.71 -24.95 1.58
CA GLU A 158 8.62 -23.63 2.21
C GLU A 158 9.65 -22.68 1.59
N LEU A 159 9.20 -21.48 1.23
CA LEU A 159 9.97 -20.48 0.51
C LEU A 159 10.32 -19.33 1.46
N SER A 160 11.50 -18.75 1.31
CA SER A 160 11.88 -17.57 2.09
C SER A 160 10.88 -16.42 1.90
N GLY A 161 10.42 -15.81 2.99
CA GLY A 161 9.55 -14.62 2.94
C GLY A 161 10.33 -13.31 2.91
N MET A 162 11.67 -13.34 2.97
CA MET A 162 12.50 -12.15 2.89
C MET A 162 12.18 -11.32 1.64
N ALA A 163 12.01 -10.00 1.80
CA ALA A 163 11.56 -9.08 0.75
C ALA A 163 10.16 -9.32 0.18
N ARG A 164 9.42 -10.34 0.64
CA ARG A 164 8.06 -10.70 0.19
C ARG A 164 7.01 -10.45 1.26
N CYS A 165 7.38 -10.61 2.53
CA CYS A 165 6.52 -10.50 3.70
C CYS A 165 7.29 -9.78 4.82
N PRO A 166 6.64 -8.89 5.60
CA PRO A 166 7.30 -8.18 6.69
C PRO A 166 7.64 -9.11 7.85
N TYR A 167 8.61 -8.68 8.67
CA TYR A 167 8.97 -9.30 9.95
C TYR A 167 7.97 -8.97 11.07
N ASP A 168 7.52 -7.71 11.11
CA ASP A 168 6.57 -7.21 12.10
C ASP A 168 5.15 -7.16 11.50
N ALA A 169 4.16 -7.65 12.26
CA ALA A 169 2.76 -7.65 11.83
C ALA A 169 2.18 -6.23 11.69
N LYS A 170 2.75 -5.24 12.39
CA LYS A 170 2.32 -3.83 12.35
C LYS A 170 2.79 -3.11 11.09
N HIS A 171 3.77 -3.64 10.37
CA HIS A 171 4.24 -3.04 9.13
C HIS A 171 3.22 -3.27 8.00
N ALA A 172 3.02 -2.22 7.21
CA ALA A 172 2.33 -2.34 5.93
C ALA A 172 3.25 -2.96 4.89
N ASN A 173 2.67 -3.72 3.96
CA ASN A 173 3.38 -4.38 2.89
C ASN A 173 2.51 -4.44 1.64
N ILE A 174 3.15 -4.54 0.49
CA ILE A 174 2.52 -4.79 -0.81
C ILE A 174 2.94 -6.18 -1.26
N ALA A 175 2.01 -6.93 -1.84
CA ALA A 175 2.27 -8.15 -2.58
C ALA A 175 1.23 -8.29 -3.70
N LEU A 176 1.68 -8.50 -4.93
CA LEU A 176 0.85 -8.58 -6.14
C LEU A 176 1.46 -9.56 -7.14
N PHE A 177 0.64 -10.44 -7.73
CA PHE A 177 1.05 -11.25 -8.87
C PHE A 177 0.66 -10.58 -10.18
N ALA A 178 1.60 -10.53 -11.13
CA ALA A 178 1.36 -10.14 -12.51
C ALA A 178 2.30 -10.93 -13.44
N ASP A 179 1.75 -11.54 -14.50
CA ASP A 179 2.47 -12.42 -15.43
C ASP A 179 3.32 -13.52 -14.74
N GLY A 180 2.78 -14.14 -13.69
CA GLY A 180 3.47 -15.17 -12.91
C GLY A 180 4.64 -14.67 -12.04
N LYS A 181 4.89 -13.36 -12.00
CA LYS A 181 5.92 -12.72 -11.17
C LYS A 181 5.28 -12.12 -9.93
N LEU A 182 5.93 -12.26 -8.78
CA LEU A 182 5.53 -11.60 -7.54
C LEU A 182 6.25 -10.26 -7.43
N TYR A 183 5.47 -9.19 -7.39
CA TYR A 183 5.89 -7.85 -7.01
C TYR A 183 5.58 -7.65 -5.53
N SER A 184 6.55 -7.20 -4.76
CA SER A 184 6.38 -6.99 -3.32
C SER A 184 7.09 -5.72 -2.85
N ALA A 185 6.56 -5.11 -1.80
CA ALA A 185 7.21 -3.99 -1.15
C ALA A 185 7.11 -4.13 0.37
N THR A 186 8.26 -4.23 1.03
CA THR A 186 8.40 -4.46 2.48
C THR A 186 9.86 -4.21 2.88
N VAL A 187 10.28 -4.68 4.05
CA VAL A 187 11.67 -4.65 4.53
C VAL A 187 12.35 -6.00 4.39
N THR A 188 13.67 -6.01 4.18
CA THR A 188 14.45 -7.25 4.01
C THR A 188 15.11 -7.75 5.29
N ASP A 189 15.18 -6.92 6.33
CA ASP A 189 15.93 -7.18 7.55
C ASP A 189 15.07 -7.04 8.81
N PHE A 190 15.51 -7.70 9.89
CA PHE A 190 14.83 -7.69 11.18
C PHE A 190 14.72 -6.29 11.80
N LEU A 191 15.71 -5.42 11.55
CA LEU A 191 15.73 -4.04 12.07
C LEU A 191 14.85 -3.08 11.24
N ALA A 192 14.29 -3.57 10.13
CA ALA A 192 13.43 -2.81 9.23
C ALA A 192 14.11 -1.56 8.62
N ILE A 193 15.42 -1.63 8.37
CA ILE A 193 16.20 -0.53 7.79
C ILE A 193 16.19 -0.59 6.26
N ASP A 194 16.29 -1.78 5.68
CA ASP A 194 16.39 -2.01 4.24
C ASP A 194 15.01 -2.24 3.62
N ALA A 195 14.24 -1.16 3.49
CA ALA A 195 12.98 -1.11 2.76
C ALA A 195 13.22 -1.23 1.25
N VAL A 196 12.39 -2.04 0.57
CA VAL A 196 12.62 -2.45 -0.81
C VAL A 196 11.32 -2.56 -1.60
N ILE A 197 11.36 -2.17 -2.88
CA ILE A 197 10.41 -2.66 -3.89
C ILE A 197 11.13 -3.77 -4.68
N TYR A 198 10.54 -4.95 -4.69
CA TYR A 198 11.16 -6.20 -5.07
C TYR A 198 10.31 -6.96 -6.09
N ARG A 199 10.96 -7.71 -6.97
CA ARG A 199 10.31 -8.71 -7.82
C ARG A 199 11.04 -10.03 -7.74
N SER A 200 10.28 -11.10 -7.62
CA SER A 200 10.76 -12.48 -7.69
C SER A 200 9.75 -13.40 -8.36
N PHE A 201 10.11 -14.68 -8.49
CA PHE A 201 9.36 -15.67 -9.28
C PHE A 201 9.26 -15.32 -10.77
N GLY A 202 8.68 -16.26 -11.53
CA GLY A 202 8.69 -16.25 -12.99
C GLY A 202 10.06 -16.62 -13.57
N ASP A 203 10.12 -16.74 -14.90
CA ASP A 203 11.34 -17.07 -15.64
C ASP A 203 12.28 -15.85 -15.80
N ARG A 204 12.24 -14.92 -14.85
CA ARG A 204 12.95 -13.63 -14.91
C ARG A 204 13.85 -13.43 -13.70
N PRO A 205 14.93 -12.63 -13.85
CA PRO A 205 15.81 -12.32 -12.73
C PRO A 205 15.04 -11.58 -11.63
N THR A 206 15.47 -11.83 -10.40
CA THR A 206 15.01 -11.06 -9.24
C THR A 206 15.56 -9.64 -9.34
N LEU A 207 14.69 -8.65 -9.08
CA LEU A 207 15.05 -7.24 -9.16
C LEU A 207 14.68 -6.54 -7.86
N ARG A 208 15.50 -5.57 -7.46
CA ARG A 208 15.27 -4.75 -6.27
C ARG A 208 15.58 -3.29 -6.51
N THR A 209 15.04 -2.41 -5.67
CA THR A 209 15.54 -1.04 -5.56
C THR A 209 16.95 -1.01 -4.98
N VAL A 210 17.71 0.04 -5.32
CA VAL A 210 19.09 0.21 -4.84
C VAL A 210 19.08 0.33 -3.32
N LYS A 211 19.88 -0.51 -2.66
CA LYS A 211 19.97 -0.58 -1.20
C LYS A 211 20.67 0.67 -0.66
N HIS A 212 20.12 1.25 0.41
CA HIS A 212 20.64 2.44 1.09
C HIS A 212 20.75 3.71 0.21
N ASP A 213 20.04 3.78 -0.91
CA ASP A 213 19.93 5.01 -1.70
C ASP A 213 18.61 5.74 -1.40
N SER A 214 18.72 6.84 -0.64
CA SER A 214 17.56 7.65 -0.27
C SER A 214 16.87 8.37 -1.44
N LYS A 215 17.54 8.51 -2.60
CA LYS A 215 16.88 9.03 -3.81
C LYS A 215 15.87 8.03 -4.35
N TRP A 216 16.10 6.73 -4.14
CA TRP A 216 15.19 5.65 -4.51
C TRP A 216 14.06 5.49 -3.52
N LEU A 217 14.38 5.31 -2.23
CA LEU A 217 13.41 5.17 -1.15
C LEU A 217 13.97 5.77 0.14
N LYS A 218 13.24 6.69 0.79
CA LYS A 218 13.66 7.27 2.07
C LYS A 218 12.61 7.06 3.16
N GLU A 219 12.80 6.02 3.97
CA GLU A 219 11.84 5.60 5.02
C GLU A 219 10.40 5.47 4.47
N PRO A 220 10.16 4.62 3.46
CA PRO A 220 8.84 4.50 2.86
C PRO A 220 7.85 3.76 3.76
N TYR A 221 6.58 4.13 3.66
CA TYR A 221 5.43 3.35 4.12
C TYR A 221 4.62 2.96 2.89
N PHE A 222 4.61 1.66 2.59
CA PHE A 222 3.94 1.10 1.41
C PHE A 222 2.44 0.99 1.63
N VAL A 223 1.65 1.35 0.61
CA VAL A 223 0.18 1.43 0.71
C VAL A 223 -0.52 0.47 -0.24
N GLN A 224 -0.20 0.52 -1.54
CA GLN A 224 -0.88 -0.31 -2.55
C GLN A 224 -0.02 -0.49 -3.80
N ALA A 225 -0.25 -1.54 -4.58
CA ALA A 225 0.19 -1.59 -5.97
C ALA A 225 -0.92 -2.07 -6.90
N VAL A 226 -0.89 -1.59 -8.14
CA VAL A 226 -1.84 -1.99 -9.18
C VAL A 226 -1.11 -2.42 -10.45
N ASP A 227 -1.69 -3.41 -11.12
CA ASP A 227 -1.30 -3.84 -12.45
C ASP A 227 -2.08 -3.01 -13.50
N TYR A 228 -1.38 -2.23 -14.34
CA TYR A 228 -2.02 -1.48 -15.41
C TYR A 228 -1.09 -1.28 -16.62
N GLY A 229 -1.52 -1.73 -17.80
CA GLY A 229 -0.74 -1.66 -19.04
C GLY A 229 0.58 -2.43 -18.95
N ASP A 230 1.67 -1.80 -19.39
CA ASP A 230 3.02 -2.40 -19.37
C ASP A 230 3.74 -2.23 -18.01
N TYR A 231 3.08 -1.64 -17.02
CA TYR A 231 3.68 -1.21 -15.77
C TYR A 231 3.00 -1.82 -14.55
N ILE A 232 3.75 -1.89 -13.46
CA ILE A 232 3.20 -2.00 -12.10
C ILE A 232 3.39 -0.64 -11.43
N TYR A 233 2.30 -0.09 -10.90
CA TYR A 233 2.33 1.18 -10.16
C TYR A 233 2.30 0.92 -8.67
N PHE A 234 3.28 1.43 -7.93
CA PHE A 234 3.37 1.36 -6.47
C PHE A 234 3.01 2.70 -5.84
N PHE A 235 2.08 2.66 -4.89
CA PHE A 235 1.65 3.80 -4.10
C PHE A 235 2.21 3.67 -2.67
N PHE A 236 2.89 4.71 -2.23
CA PHE A 236 3.51 4.75 -0.91
C PHE A 236 3.69 6.19 -0.45
N ARG A 237 4.10 6.40 0.79
CA ARG A 237 4.56 7.71 1.28
C ARG A 237 5.96 7.58 1.84
N GLU A 238 6.78 8.61 1.73
CA GLU A 238 8.18 8.59 2.19
C GLU A 238 8.62 9.99 2.60
N ILE A 239 9.82 10.11 3.18
CA ILE A 239 10.42 11.42 3.43
C ILE A 239 10.85 12.05 2.11
N ALA A 240 10.37 13.26 1.84
CA ALA A 240 10.65 14.03 0.65
C ALA A 240 12.11 14.54 0.66
N VAL A 241 12.97 13.94 -0.15
CA VAL A 241 14.35 14.40 -0.32
C VAL A 241 14.43 15.80 -0.93
N GLU A 242 13.40 16.20 -1.68
CA GLU A 242 13.27 17.52 -2.27
C GLU A 242 13.00 18.65 -1.28
N TYR A 243 12.60 18.32 -0.05
CA TYR A 243 12.27 19.29 1.01
C TYR A 243 13.21 19.21 2.23
N ASN A 244 14.31 18.45 2.15
CA ASN A 244 15.23 18.25 3.28
C ASN A 244 15.77 19.57 3.87
N THR A 245 15.91 20.64 3.06
CA THR A 245 16.41 21.95 3.53
C THR A 245 15.44 22.67 4.46
N MET A 246 14.16 22.30 4.46
CA MET A 246 13.10 22.92 5.28
C MET A 246 12.58 21.98 6.39
N GLY A 247 13.20 20.82 6.58
CA GLY A 247 12.85 19.82 7.60
C GLY A 247 12.37 18.48 7.04
N LYS A 248 11.92 17.59 7.93
CA LYS A 248 11.40 16.26 7.56
C LYS A 248 9.94 16.37 7.14
N VAL A 249 9.71 16.46 5.83
CA VAL A 249 8.36 16.44 5.22
C VAL A 249 8.09 15.08 4.59
N VAL A 250 6.91 14.52 4.82
CA VAL A 250 6.45 13.27 4.17
C VAL A 250 5.66 13.63 2.92
N PHE A 251 5.95 12.96 1.80
CA PHE A 251 5.16 13.09 0.57
C PHE A 251 4.54 11.76 0.13
N PRO A 252 3.34 11.81 -0.47
CA PRO A 252 2.74 10.67 -1.12
C PRO A 252 3.34 10.50 -2.52
N ARG A 253 3.55 9.25 -2.92
CA ARG A 253 4.24 8.86 -4.15
C ARG A 253 3.43 7.85 -4.94
N VAL A 254 3.52 7.98 -6.26
CA VAL A 254 3.29 6.88 -7.21
C VAL A 254 4.60 6.59 -7.91
N ALA A 255 4.95 5.31 -8.05
CA ALA A 255 6.12 4.86 -8.77
C ALA A 255 5.76 3.82 -9.83
N GLN A 256 6.46 3.80 -10.96
CA GLN A 256 6.29 2.78 -11.99
C GLN A 256 7.51 1.87 -12.07
N VAL A 257 7.28 0.62 -12.48
CA VAL A 257 8.30 -0.31 -13.00
C VAL A 257 7.74 -1.04 -14.20
N CYS A 258 8.56 -1.33 -15.21
CA CYS A 258 8.15 -2.11 -16.36
C CYS A 258 7.98 -3.58 -15.98
N LYS A 259 6.88 -4.21 -16.42
CA LYS A 259 6.67 -5.66 -16.25
C LYS A 259 7.75 -6.50 -16.94
N ASN A 260 8.31 -5.96 -18.01
CA ASN A 260 9.35 -6.59 -18.82
C ASN A 260 10.80 -6.21 -18.42
N ASP A 261 11.01 -5.54 -17.29
CA ASP A 261 12.36 -5.17 -16.82
C ASP A 261 13.21 -6.43 -16.58
N MET A 262 14.46 -6.40 -17.03
CA MET A 262 15.44 -7.50 -16.91
C MET A 262 16.62 -7.14 -16.00
N GLY A 263 16.62 -5.93 -15.45
CA GLY A 263 17.74 -5.37 -14.74
C GLY A 263 18.79 -4.77 -15.66
N GLY A 264 19.78 -4.14 -15.03
CA GLY A 264 20.85 -3.44 -15.73
C GLY A 264 21.94 -4.34 -16.26
N SER A 265 22.92 -3.71 -16.90
CA SER A 265 24.15 -4.36 -17.37
C SER A 265 25.03 -4.81 -16.19
N GLN A 266 26.04 -5.64 -16.46
CA GLN A 266 27.07 -6.01 -15.48
C GLN A 266 27.78 -4.81 -14.83
N ARG A 267 27.77 -3.62 -15.45
CA ARG A 267 28.46 -2.42 -14.94
C ARG A 267 27.55 -1.51 -14.14
N VAL A 268 26.24 -1.50 -14.44
CA VAL A 268 25.29 -0.52 -13.92
C VAL A 268 23.96 -1.20 -13.70
N LEU A 269 23.44 -1.09 -12.47
CA LEU A 269 22.13 -1.61 -12.05
C LEU A 269 21.95 -3.13 -12.22
N GLU A 270 23.03 -3.92 -12.12
CA GLU A 270 22.92 -5.38 -12.13
C GLU A 270 21.97 -5.85 -11.01
N LYS A 271 20.96 -6.66 -11.36
CA LYS A 271 19.89 -7.15 -10.45
C LYS A 271 19.07 -6.03 -9.78
N GLN A 272 19.10 -4.82 -10.34
CA GLN A 272 18.33 -3.68 -9.87
C GLN A 272 17.39 -3.20 -10.96
N TRP A 273 16.28 -2.53 -10.60
CA TRP A 273 15.34 -1.98 -11.58
C TRP A 273 16.03 -1.00 -12.53
N THR A 274 15.70 -1.06 -13.82
CA THR A 274 16.13 -0.07 -14.82
C THR A 274 15.02 0.88 -15.23
N SER A 275 13.80 0.60 -14.75
CA SER A 275 12.57 1.32 -15.07
C SER A 275 11.92 2.01 -13.87
N PHE A 276 12.55 1.98 -12.69
CA PHE A 276 12.00 2.56 -11.48
C PHE A 276 12.00 4.09 -11.55
N LEU A 277 10.80 4.68 -11.48
CA LEU A 277 10.57 6.12 -11.44
C LEU A 277 9.50 6.43 -10.42
N LYS A 278 9.59 7.58 -9.75
CA LYS A 278 8.56 8.04 -8.80
C LYS A 278 8.24 9.53 -8.96
N ALA A 279 6.98 9.86 -8.71
CA ALA A 279 6.44 11.21 -8.73
C ALA A 279 5.61 11.47 -7.46
N ARG A 280 5.45 12.74 -7.09
CA ARG A 280 4.58 13.17 -5.99
C ARG A 280 3.11 13.10 -6.43
N LEU A 281 2.22 12.60 -5.59
CA LEU A 281 0.77 12.74 -5.79
C LEU A 281 0.30 14.08 -5.24
N ASN A 282 -0.52 14.80 -6.02
CA ASN A 282 -1.10 16.08 -5.59
C ASN A 282 -2.54 15.87 -5.12
N CYS A 283 -2.74 15.93 -3.81
CA CYS A 283 -4.06 16.04 -3.18
C CYS A 283 -4.09 17.33 -2.36
N SER A 284 -4.71 18.38 -2.88
CA SER A 284 -4.73 19.69 -2.24
C SER A 284 -6.02 20.45 -2.48
N VAL A 285 -6.31 21.37 -1.55
CA VAL A 285 -7.32 22.41 -1.74
C VAL A 285 -6.61 23.63 -2.36
N PRO A 286 -7.01 24.08 -3.55
CA PRO A 286 -6.44 25.27 -4.17
C PRO A 286 -6.88 26.53 -3.41
N GLY A 287 -5.99 27.53 -3.37
CA GLY A 287 -6.18 28.82 -2.73
C GLY A 287 -4.93 29.69 -2.91
N ASP A 288 -4.84 30.83 -2.22
CA ASP A 288 -3.66 31.72 -2.25
C ASP A 288 -2.36 30.96 -1.94
N SER A 289 -2.46 29.98 -1.05
CA SER A 289 -1.46 28.94 -0.85
C SER A 289 -2.17 27.59 -0.77
N HIS A 290 -1.68 26.61 -1.54
CA HIS A 290 -2.29 25.29 -1.60
C HIS A 290 -2.16 24.57 -0.25
N PHE A 291 -3.26 24.02 0.25
CA PHE A 291 -3.26 23.17 1.43
C PHE A 291 -3.18 21.69 1.02
N TYR A 292 -2.08 21.01 1.36
CA TYR A 292 -1.81 19.63 0.91
C TYR A 292 -2.13 18.57 1.97
N PHE A 293 -2.81 17.51 1.55
CA PHE A 293 -2.95 16.28 2.34
C PHE A 293 -1.88 15.27 1.91
N ASN A 294 -0.81 15.15 2.71
CA ASN A 294 0.38 14.41 2.30
C ASN A 294 0.46 12.97 2.84
N ILE A 295 -0.29 12.62 3.88
CA ILE A 295 -0.21 11.29 4.50
C ILE A 295 -1.18 10.36 3.78
N LEU A 296 -0.72 9.72 2.70
CA LEU A 296 -1.48 8.69 1.98
C LEU A 296 -1.85 7.52 2.90
N GLN A 297 -3.13 7.14 2.99
CA GLN A 297 -3.63 6.08 3.87
C GLN A 297 -4.01 4.81 3.10
N ALA A 298 -4.79 4.92 2.03
CA ALA A 298 -5.22 3.80 1.19
C ALA A 298 -5.35 4.21 -0.28
N VAL A 299 -5.26 3.25 -1.20
CA VAL A 299 -5.53 3.41 -2.63
C VAL A 299 -6.32 2.20 -3.11
N THR A 300 -7.30 2.40 -3.98
CA THR A 300 -8.08 1.31 -4.58
C THR A 300 -7.30 0.57 -5.67
N ASP A 301 -7.81 -0.58 -6.11
CA ASP A 301 -7.49 -1.09 -7.44
C ASP A 301 -7.97 -0.11 -8.52
N VAL A 302 -7.56 -0.33 -9.78
CA VAL A 302 -8.04 0.46 -10.91
C VAL A 302 -9.52 0.19 -11.11
N ILE A 303 -10.32 1.25 -11.11
CA ILE A 303 -11.77 1.18 -11.33
C ILE A 303 -12.17 2.06 -12.51
N ARG A 304 -13.20 1.62 -13.24
CA ARG A 304 -13.77 2.34 -14.38
C ARG A 304 -14.90 3.25 -13.89
N ILE A 305 -14.68 4.57 -13.91
CA ILE A 305 -15.68 5.60 -13.57
C ILE A 305 -15.84 6.56 -14.74
N ASN A 306 -17.09 6.78 -15.20
CA ASN A 306 -17.42 7.74 -16.26
C ASN A 306 -16.54 7.63 -17.51
N GLY A 307 -16.24 6.40 -17.93
CA GLY A 307 -15.43 6.20 -19.12
C GLY A 307 -13.92 6.44 -18.92
N ARG A 308 -13.43 6.54 -17.68
CA ARG A 308 -12.02 6.68 -17.31
C ARG A 308 -11.57 5.60 -16.33
N ASP A 309 -10.30 5.22 -16.43
CA ASP A 309 -9.69 4.25 -15.53
C ASP A 309 -8.95 5.03 -14.45
N VAL A 310 -9.42 4.93 -13.21
CA VAL A 310 -8.99 5.78 -12.11
C VAL A 310 -8.65 4.96 -10.87
N VAL A 311 -7.83 5.53 -9.99
CA VAL A 311 -7.67 5.07 -8.61
C VAL A 311 -8.17 6.15 -7.66
N LEU A 312 -8.85 5.75 -6.58
CA LEU A 312 -9.19 6.65 -5.49
C LEU A 312 -8.19 6.44 -4.37
N ALA A 313 -7.76 7.54 -3.75
CA ALA A 313 -6.80 7.50 -2.67
C ALA A 313 -7.24 8.41 -1.51
N THR A 314 -7.10 7.90 -0.30
CA THR A 314 -7.40 8.63 0.95
C THR A 314 -6.11 9.20 1.52
N PHE A 315 -6.17 10.44 2.00
CA PHE A 315 -5.04 11.15 2.57
C PHE A 315 -5.45 11.78 3.90
N SER A 316 -4.48 12.00 4.78
CA SER A 316 -4.65 12.81 5.97
C SER A 316 -3.57 13.87 6.09
N THR A 317 -3.78 14.81 7.02
CA THR A 317 -2.73 15.68 7.53
C THR A 317 -1.73 14.89 8.39
N PRO A 318 -0.51 15.42 8.65
CA PRO A 318 0.45 14.81 9.59
C PRO A 318 -0.13 14.57 10.98
N TYR A 319 0.30 13.50 11.67
CA TYR A 319 -0.22 13.11 12.99
C TYR A 319 -0.02 14.18 14.08
N ASN A 320 0.96 15.07 13.92
CA ASN A 320 1.29 16.17 14.84
C ASN A 320 0.69 17.51 14.39
N SER A 321 -0.40 17.48 13.61
CA SER A 321 -1.07 18.68 13.08
C SER A 321 -2.57 18.62 13.34
N ILE A 322 -3.31 19.65 12.94
CA ILE A 322 -4.77 19.66 13.01
C ILE A 322 -5.31 18.51 12.14
N PRO A 323 -6.12 17.58 12.68
CA PRO A 323 -6.61 16.44 11.92
C PRO A 323 -7.50 16.88 10.76
N GLY A 324 -7.20 16.36 9.58
CA GLY A 324 -8.02 16.52 8.39
C GLY A 324 -7.78 15.37 7.44
N SER A 325 -8.79 15.00 6.66
CA SER A 325 -8.72 13.94 5.66
C SER A 325 -9.28 14.40 4.32
N ALA A 326 -8.81 13.80 3.23
CA ALA A 326 -9.29 14.07 1.88
C ALA A 326 -9.31 12.78 1.05
N VAL A 327 -10.18 12.75 0.05
CA VAL A 327 -10.21 11.72 -0.99
C VAL A 327 -9.92 12.38 -2.33
N CYS A 328 -8.87 11.91 -3.02
CA CYS A 328 -8.52 12.37 -4.35
C CYS A 328 -8.59 11.20 -5.34
N ALA A 329 -9.05 11.47 -6.55
CA ALA A 329 -9.05 10.50 -7.66
C ALA A 329 -7.94 10.86 -8.65
N TYR A 330 -7.26 9.85 -9.19
CA TYR A 330 -6.20 10.01 -10.18
C TYR A 330 -6.51 9.17 -11.40
N ASP A 331 -6.52 9.81 -12.57
CA ASP A 331 -6.63 9.12 -13.85
C ASP A 331 -5.32 8.39 -14.16
N MET A 332 -5.41 7.12 -14.56
CA MET A 332 -4.23 6.32 -14.88
C MET A 332 -3.47 6.90 -16.09
N LEU A 333 -4.14 7.63 -16.98
CA LEU A 333 -3.48 8.36 -18.06
C LEU A 333 -2.64 9.53 -17.55
N ASP A 334 -3.12 10.27 -16.55
CA ASP A 334 -2.37 11.38 -15.94
C ASP A 334 -1.15 10.86 -15.17
N ILE A 335 -1.30 9.71 -14.50
CA ILE A 335 -0.18 8.99 -13.87
C ILE A 335 0.85 8.56 -14.92
N ALA A 336 0.42 8.00 -16.06
CA ALA A 336 1.37 7.65 -17.13
C ALA A 336 2.06 8.90 -17.70
N ASN A 337 1.31 9.98 -17.90
CA ASN A 337 1.81 11.24 -18.46
C ASN A 337 2.90 11.88 -17.59
N VAL A 338 2.81 11.82 -16.25
CA VAL A 338 3.85 12.43 -15.39
C VAL A 338 5.22 11.79 -15.63
N PHE A 339 5.29 10.49 -15.96
CA PHE A 339 6.54 9.79 -16.27
C PHE A 339 7.09 10.05 -17.67
N THR A 340 6.39 10.85 -18.48
CA THR A 340 6.90 11.39 -19.76
C THR A 340 7.48 12.80 -19.62
N GLY A 341 7.19 13.48 -18.50
CA GLY A 341 7.61 14.86 -18.22
C GLY A 341 9.09 15.02 -17.85
N ARG A 342 9.48 16.16 -17.28
CA ARG A 342 10.89 16.40 -16.93
C ARG A 342 11.28 15.71 -15.62
N PHE A 343 12.53 15.30 -15.59
CA PHE A 343 13.19 14.81 -14.38
C PHE A 343 13.57 15.97 -13.45
N LYS A 344 13.78 15.68 -12.17
CA LYS A 344 14.33 16.56 -11.13
C LYS A 344 15.76 16.14 -10.83
N GLU A 345 16.63 17.13 -10.71
CA GLU A 345 18.01 16.97 -10.24
C GLU A 345 18.33 17.97 -9.13
N GLN A 346 19.40 17.66 -8.41
CA GLN A 346 20.07 18.58 -7.48
C GLN A 346 21.47 18.82 -8.04
N LYS A 347 21.78 20.05 -8.47
CA LYS A 347 23.06 20.37 -9.16
C LYS A 347 24.25 20.29 -8.21
N SER A 348 24.05 20.73 -6.97
CA SER A 348 24.97 20.59 -5.85
C SER A 348 24.22 20.09 -4.60
N PRO A 349 24.90 19.49 -3.61
CA PRO A 349 24.26 18.94 -2.40
C PRO A 349 23.35 19.92 -1.64
N ASP A 350 23.63 21.23 -1.72
CA ASP A 350 22.89 22.27 -1.01
C ASP A 350 21.93 23.07 -1.92
N SER A 351 21.94 22.81 -3.23
CA SER A 351 21.05 23.49 -4.18
C SER A 351 19.61 23.01 -4.09
N THR A 352 18.68 23.86 -4.51
CA THR A 352 17.28 23.48 -4.70
C THR A 352 17.14 22.49 -5.86
N TRP A 353 16.10 21.67 -5.80
CA TRP A 353 15.78 20.72 -6.85
C TRP A 353 15.20 21.44 -8.07
N THR A 354 15.83 21.24 -9.23
CA THR A 354 15.45 21.90 -10.49
C THR A 354 15.13 20.87 -11.58
N PRO A 355 14.30 21.22 -12.57
CA PRO A 355 14.02 20.32 -13.68
C PRO A 355 15.27 20.15 -14.56
N VAL A 356 15.54 18.91 -14.95
CA VAL A 356 16.58 18.56 -15.94
C VAL A 356 16.09 19.02 -17.32
N PRO A 357 16.87 19.81 -18.07
CA PRO A 357 16.58 20.13 -19.47
C PRO A 357 16.60 18.88 -20.34
N ASP A 358 15.68 18.80 -21.30
CA ASP A 358 15.49 17.60 -22.13
C ASP A 358 16.74 17.27 -22.98
N GLU A 359 17.57 18.27 -23.30
CA GLU A 359 18.82 18.09 -24.05
C GLU A 359 19.86 17.27 -23.27
N ARG A 360 19.76 17.21 -21.94
CA ARG A 360 20.65 16.41 -21.08
C ARG A 360 20.08 15.03 -20.75
N VAL A 361 18.87 14.71 -21.19
CA VAL A 361 18.28 13.38 -20.99
C VAL A 361 18.88 12.39 -22.00
N PRO A 362 19.55 11.31 -21.56
CA PRO A 362 20.16 10.34 -22.47
C PRO A 362 19.14 9.64 -23.40
N LYS A 363 19.62 9.14 -24.54
CA LYS A 363 18.84 8.36 -25.51
C LYS A 363 19.39 6.93 -25.68
N PRO A 364 18.54 5.88 -25.72
CA PRO A 364 17.12 5.89 -25.36
C PRO A 364 16.95 6.40 -23.93
N ARG A 365 15.73 6.80 -23.56
CA ARG A 365 15.41 7.47 -22.29
C ARG A 365 15.72 6.56 -21.10
N TYR A 366 17.01 6.44 -20.78
CA TYR A 366 17.56 5.60 -19.74
C TYR A 366 17.53 6.38 -18.43
N ILE A 367 17.14 5.66 -17.39
CA ILE A 367 16.84 6.22 -16.08
C ILE A 367 18.03 5.92 -15.18
N GLN A 368 18.80 6.93 -14.83
CA GLN A 368 19.75 6.83 -13.73
C GLN A 368 19.51 7.98 -12.75
N ASN A 369 19.05 7.65 -11.54
CA ASN A 369 18.99 8.52 -10.36
C ASN A 369 18.22 9.85 -10.53
N MET A 370 17.11 9.84 -11.26
CA MET A 370 16.29 11.02 -11.50
C MET A 370 14.86 10.84 -10.96
N LEU A 371 14.38 11.82 -10.18
CA LEU A 371 12.99 11.92 -9.69
C LEU A 371 12.12 12.62 -10.75
N PHE A 372 10.79 12.45 -10.79
CA PHE A 372 9.93 13.23 -11.70
C PHE A 372 9.32 14.47 -11.04
N CYS A 373 9.06 15.50 -11.85
CA CYS A 373 8.32 16.69 -11.42
C CYS A 373 6.82 16.50 -11.68
N CYS A 374 6.00 16.47 -10.62
CA CYS A 374 4.63 16.97 -10.73
C CYS A 374 4.75 18.50 -10.71
N CYS A 375 4.44 19.15 -11.82
CA CYS A 375 4.05 20.56 -11.82
C CYS A 375 2.58 20.63 -11.46
#